data_AF-A0A7S1W3U4-F1
#
_entry.id   AF-A0A7S1W3U4-F1
#
_cell.length_a   1.000
_cell.length_b   1.000
_cell.length_c   1.000
_cell.angle_alpha   90.00
_cell.angle_beta   90.00
_cell.angle_gamma   90.00
#
_symmetry.space_group_name_H-M   'P 1'
#
loop_
_entity.id
_entity.type
_entity.pdbx_description
1 polymer ?
#
loop_
_entity_poly.entity_id
_entity_poly.type
_entity_poly.pdbx_seq_one_letter_code
_entity_poly.pdbx_strand_id
1 'polypeptide(L)'
;GAFAVEVLEGLARVGWAAPGGAAGELGSDRLSYGFGAAGRRVHAGALEAYGATFAAGDVIHCEAERGAGRLRIGFAKNSEPLGVAFDVEDRLGAEGLAGAVCGRGFKV
;
A
#
# COMPACT_ATOMS: atom_id res chain seq x y z
N GLY A 1 -11.38 -3.23 3.26
CA GLY A 1 -11.43 -1.76 3.23
C GLY A 1 -10.83 -1.27 1.94
N ALA A 2 -11.19 -0.07 1.51
CA ALA A 2 -10.61 0.54 0.32
C ALA A 2 -10.51 2.06 0.49
N PHE A 3 -9.51 2.66 -0.16
CA PHE A 3 -9.40 4.11 -0.33
C PHE A 3 -8.69 4.41 -1.65
N ALA A 4 -8.75 5.66 -2.11
CA ALA A 4 -8.05 6.11 -3.30
C ALA A 4 -7.32 7.42 -3.00
N VAL A 5 -6.20 7.62 -3.69
CA VAL A 5 -5.31 8.77 -3.49
C VAL A 5 -4.87 9.28 -4.85
N GLU A 6 -5.10 10.56 -5.12
CA GLU A 6 -4.52 11.24 -6.28
C GLU A 6 -3.12 11.72 -5.91
N VAL A 7 -2.11 11.42 -6.71
CA VAL A 7 -0.78 11.97 -6.50
C VAL A 7 -0.71 13.33 -7.19
N LEU A 8 -0.49 14.40 -6.42
CA LEU A 8 -0.40 15.75 -6.96
C LEU A 8 1.05 16.16 -7.20
N GLU A 9 1.95 15.81 -6.27
CA GLU A 9 3.38 16.16 -6.33
C GLU A 9 4.24 15.11 -5.61
N GLY A 10 5.54 15.12 -5.90
CA GLY A 10 6.56 14.37 -5.15
C GLY A 10 6.54 12.85 -5.33
N LEU A 11 7.19 12.15 -4.39
CA LEU A 11 7.27 10.69 -4.37
C LEU A 11 6.42 10.13 -3.24
N ALA A 12 5.30 9.51 -3.59
CA ALA A 12 4.41 8.86 -2.65
C ALA A 12 4.62 7.34 -2.58
N ARG A 13 4.34 6.79 -1.40
CA ARG A 13 4.11 5.38 -1.12
C ARG A 13 2.79 5.28 -0.38
N VAL A 14 1.89 4.45 -0.89
CA VAL A 14 0.53 4.28 -0.37
C VAL A 14 0.33 2.86 0.15
N GLY A 15 -0.58 2.66 1.07
CA GLY A 15 -0.92 1.33 1.55
C GLY A 15 -1.59 1.32 2.91
N TRP A 16 -1.25 0.31 3.71
CA TRP A 16 -1.98 -0.02 4.93
C TRP A 16 -1.03 -0.25 6.10
N ALA A 17 -1.42 0.22 7.28
CA ALA A 17 -0.74 -0.07 8.54
C ALA A 17 -1.73 -0.60 9.59
N ALA A 18 -1.35 -1.66 10.27
CA ALA A 18 -2.02 -2.13 11.48
C ALA A 18 -1.65 -1.24 12.68
N PRO A 19 -2.35 -1.34 13.83
CA PRO A 19 -1.98 -0.63 15.05
C PRO A 19 -0.52 -0.91 15.43
N GLY A 20 0.22 0.16 15.74
CA GLY A 20 1.65 0.09 16.03
C GLY A 20 2.57 -0.05 14.80
N GLY A 21 2.02 -0.15 13.59
CA GLY A 21 2.78 -0.20 12.35
C GLY A 21 3.28 1.17 11.86
N ALA A 22 4.34 1.14 11.05
CA ALA A 22 5.04 2.29 10.51
C ALA A 22 4.26 3.01 9.39
N ALA A 23 3.20 3.74 9.75
CA ALA A 23 2.42 4.55 8.80
C ALA A 23 3.27 5.66 8.11
N GLY A 24 4.32 6.16 8.77
CA GLY A 24 5.24 7.16 8.22
C GLY A 24 6.32 6.58 7.30
N GLU A 25 6.48 5.25 7.26
CA GLU A 25 7.46 4.56 6.42
C GLU A 25 6.91 3.18 5.99
N LEU A 26 5.79 3.18 5.28
CA LEU A 26 5.03 1.96 4.98
C LEU A 26 5.90 0.83 4.41
N GLY A 27 5.80 -0.33 5.06
CA GLY A 27 6.52 -1.55 4.70
C GLY A 27 7.91 -1.68 5.30
N SER A 28 8.39 -0.72 6.12
CA SER A 28 9.67 -0.87 6.84
C SER A 28 9.59 -1.88 7.99
N ASP A 29 8.38 -2.22 8.43
CA ASP A 29 8.12 -3.24 9.45
C ASP A 29 7.19 -4.36 8.94
N ARG A 30 6.83 -5.28 9.84
CA ARG A 30 5.92 -6.40 9.56
C ARG A 30 4.44 -6.07 9.76
N LEU A 31 4.12 -4.86 10.21
CA LEU A 31 2.77 -4.41 10.54
C LEU A 31 2.23 -3.41 9.51
N SER A 32 3.02 -3.10 8.48
CA SER A 32 2.66 -2.19 7.40
C SER A 32 3.03 -2.75 6.03
N TYR A 33 2.32 -2.28 5.02
CA TYR A 33 2.40 -2.72 3.64
C TYR A 33 2.36 -1.48 2.75
N GLY A 34 3.32 -1.35 1.84
CA GLY A 34 3.45 -0.17 1.00
C GLY A 34 3.61 -0.49 -0.48
N PHE A 35 3.10 0.39 -1.34
CA PHE A 35 3.35 0.42 -2.78
C PHE A 35 3.85 1.81 -3.16
N GLY A 36 5.04 1.89 -3.74
CA GLY A 36 5.71 3.15 -4.06
C GLY A 36 5.70 3.49 -5.54
N ALA A 37 5.82 4.79 -5.84
CA ALA A 37 5.86 5.38 -7.18
C ALA A 37 6.82 4.70 -8.18
N ALA A 38 7.86 4.04 -7.68
CA ALA A 38 8.84 3.30 -8.48
C ALA A 38 8.36 1.93 -8.97
N GLY A 39 7.08 1.57 -8.84
CA GLY A 39 6.57 0.26 -9.24
C GLY A 39 7.08 -0.86 -8.32
N ARG A 40 7.09 -0.60 -7.01
CA ARG A 40 7.62 -1.55 -6.02
C ARG A 40 6.72 -1.67 -4.80
N ARG A 41 6.48 -2.90 -4.39
CA ARG A 41 5.86 -3.23 -3.11
C ARG A 41 6.93 -3.33 -2.02
N VAL A 42 6.57 -2.95 -0.80
CA VAL A 42 7.45 -2.94 0.38
C VAL A 42 6.74 -3.58 1.56
N HIS A 43 7.40 -4.55 2.20
CA HIS A 43 6.94 -5.16 3.44
C HIS A 43 8.11 -5.79 4.20
N ALA A 44 8.14 -5.65 5.53
CA ALA A 44 9.22 -6.16 6.39
C ALA A 44 10.63 -5.74 5.93
N GLY A 45 10.75 -4.53 5.37
CA GLY A 45 11.99 -3.99 4.81
C GLY A 45 12.38 -4.56 3.43
N ALA A 46 11.66 -5.56 2.91
CA ALA A 46 11.90 -6.12 1.59
C ALA A 46 11.21 -5.28 0.50
N LEU A 47 11.95 -5.00 -0.58
CA LEU A 47 11.49 -4.18 -1.70
C LEU A 47 11.47 -5.02 -2.98
N GLU A 48 10.29 -5.21 -3.55
CA GLU A 48 10.08 -6.11 -4.70
C GLU A 48 9.36 -5.40 -5.84
N ALA A 49 9.66 -5.79 -7.08
CA ALA A 49 8.97 -5.25 -8.25
C ALA A 49 7.49 -5.64 -8.22
N TYR A 50 6.60 -4.70 -8.50
CA TYR A 50 5.16 -4.91 -8.50
C TYR A 50 4.44 -3.83 -9.31
N GLY A 51 3.43 -4.26 -10.09
CA GLY A 51 2.54 -3.37 -10.81
C GLY A 51 3.29 -2.48 -11.81
N ALA A 52 3.02 -1.18 -11.75
CA ALA A 52 3.60 -0.17 -12.63
C ALA A 52 4.08 1.04 -11.82
N THR A 53 4.94 1.86 -12.43
CA THR A 53 5.29 3.17 -11.87
C THR A 53 4.09 4.12 -11.89
N PHE A 54 4.04 5.03 -10.92
CA PHE A 54 3.05 6.10 -10.89
C PHE A 54 3.69 7.44 -10.53
N ALA A 55 3.06 8.54 -10.93
CA ALA A 55 3.55 9.90 -10.77
C ALA A 55 2.39 10.88 -10.54
N ALA A 56 2.71 12.18 -10.50
CA ALA A 56 1.70 13.23 -10.41
C ALA A 56 0.63 13.09 -11.52
N GLY A 57 -0.63 13.24 -11.15
CA GLY A 57 -1.81 13.04 -11.99
C GLY A 57 -2.37 11.60 -11.98
N ASP A 58 -1.66 10.63 -11.39
CA ASP A 58 -2.19 9.27 -11.24
C ASP A 58 -3.04 9.13 -9.96
N VAL A 59 -4.15 8.41 -10.06
CA VAL A 59 -4.97 7.99 -8.92
C VAL A 59 -4.67 6.54 -8.59
N ILE A 60 -4.24 6.30 -7.34
CA ILE A 60 -3.95 4.96 -6.83
C ILE A 60 -5.06 4.51 -5.89
N HIS A 61 -5.78 3.47 -6.31
CA HIS A 61 -6.76 2.78 -5.47
C HIS A 61 -6.03 1.71 -4.67
N CYS A 62 -6.33 1.64 -3.38
CA CYS A 62 -5.73 0.74 -2.41
C CYS A 62 -6.82 -0.11 -1.81
N GLU A 63 -6.74 -1.42 -1.98
CA GLU A 63 -7.74 -2.38 -1.51
C GLU A 63 -7.09 -3.35 -0.53
N ALA A 64 -7.79 -3.65 0.58
CA ALA A 64 -7.41 -4.67 1.54
C ALA A 64 -8.60 -5.54 1.88
N GLU A 65 -8.49 -6.84 1.64
CA GLU A 65 -9.51 -7.84 1.97
C GLU A 65 -8.96 -8.88 2.94
N ARG A 66 -9.80 -9.31 3.87
CA ARG A 66 -9.53 -10.42 4.78
C ARG A 66 -10.52 -11.53 4.52
N GLY A 67 -10.02 -12.75 4.38
CA GLY A 67 -10.86 -13.92 4.12
C GLY A 67 -10.07 -15.21 4.28
N ALA A 68 -10.71 -16.23 4.86
CA ALA A 68 -10.12 -17.55 5.05
C ALA A 68 -8.73 -17.53 5.72
N GLY A 69 -8.53 -16.66 6.72
CA GLY A 69 -7.26 -16.51 7.43
C GLY A 69 -6.14 -15.86 6.61
N ARG A 70 -6.46 -15.17 5.52
CA ARG A 70 -5.52 -14.46 4.66
C ARG A 70 -5.84 -12.98 4.60
N LEU A 71 -4.79 -12.17 4.52
CA LEU A 71 -4.86 -10.75 4.19
C LEU A 71 -4.34 -10.58 2.77
N ARG A 72 -5.19 -10.06 1.89
CA ARG A 72 -4.82 -9.67 0.54
C ARG A 72 -4.90 -8.16 0.38
N ILE A 73 -3.86 -7.61 -0.21
CA ILE A 73 -3.79 -6.18 -0.52
C ILE A 73 -3.46 -6.05 -2.01
N GLY A 74 -4.26 -5.27 -2.72
CA GLY A 74 -4.12 -4.99 -4.14
C GLY A 74 -4.17 -3.49 -4.41
N PHE A 75 -3.67 -3.10 -5.58
CA PHE A 75 -3.70 -1.72 -6.03
C PHE A 75 -4.21 -1.63 -7.46
N ALA A 76 -4.80 -0.49 -7.80
CA ALA A 76 -5.12 -0.12 -9.17
C ALA A 76 -4.62 1.30 -9.45
N LYS A 77 -4.19 1.55 -10.69
CA LYS A 77 -3.77 2.87 -11.16
C LYS A 77 -4.78 3.35 -12.20
N ASN A 78 -5.40 4.51 -11.99
CA ASN A 78 -6.37 5.11 -12.92
C ASN A 78 -7.47 4.11 -13.35
N SER A 79 -8.03 3.39 -12.39
CA SER A 79 -8.99 2.29 -12.59
C SER A 79 -8.44 1.00 -13.23
N GLU A 80 -7.15 0.93 -13.58
CA GLU A 80 -6.52 -0.29 -14.10
C GLU A 80 -5.92 -1.13 -12.96
N PRO A 81 -6.41 -2.37 -12.70
CA PRO A 81 -5.89 -3.22 -11.64
C PRO A 81 -4.43 -3.63 -11.90
N LEU A 82 -3.58 -3.50 -10.88
CA LEU A 82 -2.16 -3.91 -10.91
C LEU A 82 -1.93 -5.32 -10.35
N GLY A 83 -3.01 -6.03 -9.99
CA GLY A 83 -2.98 -7.35 -9.37
C GLY A 83 -2.77 -7.32 -7.86
N VAL A 84 -2.66 -8.49 -7.23
CA VAL A 84 -2.47 -8.62 -5.78
C VAL A 84 -1.01 -8.34 -5.42
N ALA A 85 -0.78 -7.32 -4.59
CA ALA A 85 0.54 -6.95 -4.10
C ALA A 85 0.96 -7.77 -2.89
N PHE A 86 0.05 -8.12 -1.99
CA PHE A 86 0.38 -8.93 -0.83
C PHE A 86 -0.70 -9.99 -0.69
N ASP A 87 -0.28 -11.24 -0.53
CA ASP A 87 -1.18 -12.33 -0.18
C ASP A 87 -0.48 -13.13 0.93
N VAL A 88 -0.82 -12.82 2.18
CA VAL A 88 -0.14 -13.33 3.38
C VAL A 88 -1.13 -13.94 4.36
N GLU A 89 -0.63 -14.77 5.27
CA GLU A 89 -1.40 -15.19 6.44
C GLU A 89 -1.84 -13.96 7.24
N ASP A 90 -3.11 -13.91 7.62
CA ASP A 90 -3.62 -12.83 8.45
C ASP A 90 -3.21 -13.03 9.90
N ARG A 91 -1.99 -12.58 10.21
CA ARG A 91 -1.44 -12.55 11.57
C ARG A 91 -1.90 -11.34 12.38
N LEU A 92 -2.70 -10.45 11.78
CA LEU A 92 -3.23 -9.25 12.43
C LEU A 92 -4.59 -9.52 13.09
N GLY A 93 -5.22 -10.65 12.81
CA GLY A 93 -6.42 -11.11 13.51
C GLY A 93 -7.61 -10.16 13.29
N ALA A 94 -8.17 -9.63 14.37
CA ALA A 94 -9.30 -8.69 14.32
C ALA A 94 -8.88 -7.22 14.18
N GLU A 95 -7.58 -6.91 14.23
CA GLU A 95 -7.08 -5.53 14.24
C GLU A 95 -7.42 -4.80 12.94
N GLY A 96 -7.86 -3.54 13.03
CA GLY A 96 -8.14 -2.73 11.84
C GLY A 96 -6.88 -2.43 11.02
N LEU A 97 -7.06 -2.07 9.75
CA LEU A 97 -6.00 -1.48 8.93
C LEU A 97 -6.35 -0.02 8.65
N ALA A 98 -5.43 0.88 8.93
CA ALA A 98 -5.53 2.28 8.55
C ALA A 98 -4.87 2.49 7.18
N GLY A 99 -5.58 3.16 6.27
CA GLY A 99 -4.99 3.64 5.02
C GLY A 99 -3.99 4.75 5.31
N ALA A 100 -2.85 4.73 4.62
CA ALA A 100 -1.79 5.71 4.84
C ALA A 100 -1.04 6.06 3.56
N VAL A 101 -0.44 7.25 3.58
CA VAL A 101 0.46 7.75 2.55
C VAL A 101 1.71 8.31 3.23
N CYS A 102 2.88 7.92 2.74
CA CYS A 102 4.17 8.43 3.17
C CYS A 102 5.06 8.73 1.97
N GLY A 103 6.18 9.43 2.17
CA GLY A 103 7.07 9.73 1.06
C GLY A 103 7.89 10.99 1.25
N ARG A 104 8.40 11.53 0.13
CA ARG A 104 9.25 12.73 0.12
C ARG A 104 8.63 13.81 -0.75
N GLY A 105 8.41 14.98 -0.16
CA GLY A 105 7.84 16.15 -0.85
C GLY A 105 6.49 15.88 -1.52
N PHE A 106 5.73 14.89 -1.02
CA PHE A 106 4.50 14.46 -1.66
C PHE A 106 3.34 15.38 -1.31
N LYS A 107 2.41 15.51 -2.24
CA LYS A 107 1.06 16.06 -2.01
C LYS A 107 0.06 15.09 -2.62
N VAL A 108 -1.01 14.84 -1.88
CA VAL A 108 -2.08 13.92 -2.24
C VAL A 108 -3.44 14.41 -1.75
#